data_AF-A0A7M3Y2N2-F1
#
_entry.id   AF-A0A7M3Y2N2-F1
#
_cell.length_a   1.000
_cell.length_b   1.000
_cell.length_c   1.000
_cell.angle_alpha   90.00
_cell.angle_beta   90.00
_cell.angle_gamma   90.00
#
_symmetry.space_group_name_H-M   'P 1'
#
loop_
_entity.id
_entity.type
_entity.pdbx_description
1 polymer ?
#
loop_
_entity_poly.entity_id
_entity_poly.type
_entity_poly.pdbx_seq_one_letter_code
_entity_poly.pdbx_strand_id
1 'polypeptide(L)'
;HASAVWSASVTRSKGANWLLVGRAPLQSPESIPRHVLGPLNREAAMHILGDIDDAETVLSRLGGHPLALQLHRPGLTLPDDAEDIETFVTQAVLADLADDEAAAVNELALLPFAVSGDDLHHAEAIADLDERALLLWWTTGGLHLHALVRHVRLDTMDEAERQALAHQAMKHWSTHSSPIAPLLVMHHRLMAGEGGLGEEASNLLAAGTDGLGRLSAVLEDALARAPADERERLLGVAADVAVRRGEVERARGYLEDMTTPDATALSAVLRLEGRADEADALLLDAIRDSNALRPRIALLTARIEDRLPEQQEDVDELLAHLDAMDPATLPLGERRTALLASGLLRFSVLVLGQRMQAATELLADLAVTDALPTANVTDLRWRHAIANDALNSTLTEGLAQHLNGRDDLRARALRMSLLERMVHEGHEGATAAAAEHLPQQAQTLPERRLAARHATCLARLTEDASRRTKLLHAAALHRHAGSSRAAAALVNEAHAMRGA
;
A
#
# COMPACT_ATOMS: atom_id res chain seq x y z
N HIS A 1 3.82 -18.87 -4.16
CA HIS A 1 3.18 -17.82 -4.99
C HIS A 1 2.68 -18.30 -6.35
N ALA A 2 3.48 -18.94 -7.22
CA ALA A 2 3.05 -19.31 -8.59
C ALA A 2 1.73 -20.10 -8.66
N SER A 3 1.55 -21.14 -7.83
CA SER A 3 0.30 -21.93 -7.78
C SER A 3 -0.94 -21.09 -7.43
N ALA A 4 -0.81 -20.11 -6.53
CA ALA A 4 -1.91 -19.19 -6.17
C ALA A 4 -2.23 -18.22 -7.31
N VAL A 5 -1.21 -17.72 -8.02
CA VAL A 5 -1.39 -16.86 -9.21
C VAL A 5 -2.10 -17.63 -10.33
N TRP A 6 -1.71 -18.89 -10.57
CA TRP A 6 -2.37 -19.74 -11.55
C TRP A 6 -3.81 -20.08 -11.17
N SER A 7 -4.07 -20.36 -9.89
CA SER A 7 -5.42 -20.61 -9.40
C SER A 7 -6.31 -19.37 -9.61
N ALA A 8 -5.77 -18.17 -9.36
CA ALA A 8 -6.47 -16.91 -9.60
C ALA A 8 -6.70 -16.59 -11.09
N SER A 9 -5.74 -16.91 -11.96
CA SER A 9 -5.86 -16.69 -13.40
C SER A 9 -6.88 -17.62 -14.06
N VAL A 10 -7.00 -18.85 -13.56
CA VAL A 10 -7.95 -19.85 -14.07
C VAL A 10 -9.39 -19.59 -13.57
N THR A 11 -9.56 -19.08 -12.35
CA THR A 11 -10.88 -18.84 -11.74
C THR A 11 -11.54 -17.51 -12.12
N ARG A 12 -10.78 -16.47 -12.52
CA ARG A 12 -11.36 -15.20 -13.01
C ARG A 12 -11.74 -15.26 -14.49
N SER A 13 -12.79 -16.02 -14.78
CA SER A 13 -13.39 -16.13 -16.11
C SER A 13 -14.31 -14.94 -16.43
N LYS A 14 -13.75 -13.85 -16.98
CA LYS A 14 -14.30 -12.99 -18.06
C LYS A 14 -13.62 -11.60 -18.04
N GLY A 15 -12.86 -11.29 -19.10
CA GLY A 15 -12.48 -9.92 -19.47
C GLY A 15 -11.02 -9.49 -19.24
N ALA A 16 -10.21 -10.23 -18.49
CA ALA A 16 -8.80 -9.90 -18.25
C ALA A 16 -7.86 -10.90 -18.96
N ASN A 17 -6.91 -10.38 -19.74
CA ASN A 17 -5.82 -11.17 -20.31
C ASN A 17 -4.62 -11.11 -19.38
N TRP A 18 -4.05 -12.28 -19.03
CA TRP A 18 -2.91 -12.38 -18.12
C TRP A 18 -1.68 -12.87 -18.90
N LEU A 19 -0.55 -12.18 -18.72
CA LEU A 19 0.76 -12.63 -19.17
C LEU A 19 1.63 -12.83 -17.94
N LEU A 20 2.16 -14.05 -17.76
CA LEU A 20 3.12 -14.35 -16.69
C LEU A 20 4.50 -14.57 -17.32
N VAL A 21 5.49 -13.91 -16.74
CA VAL A 21 6.90 -14.03 -17.13
C VAL A 21 7.68 -14.53 -15.92
N GLY A 22 8.52 -15.55 -16.11
CA GLY A 22 9.34 -16.13 -15.05
C GLY A 22 10.45 -17.00 -15.62
N ARG A 23 11.43 -17.38 -14.77
CA ARG A 23 12.52 -18.28 -15.16
C ARG A 23 11.98 -19.69 -15.40
N ALA A 24 12.52 -20.36 -16.42
CA ALA A 24 12.21 -21.76 -16.70
C ALA A 24 12.93 -22.71 -15.71
N PRO A 25 12.31 -23.84 -15.31
CA PRO A 25 10.94 -24.23 -15.63
C PRO A 25 9.93 -23.50 -14.73
N LEU A 26 9.11 -22.63 -15.32
CA LEU A 26 7.94 -22.08 -14.64
C LEU A 26 6.85 -23.16 -14.65
N GLN A 27 6.51 -23.70 -13.48
CA GLN A 27 5.41 -24.66 -13.36
C GLN A 27 4.11 -23.96 -13.77
N SER A 28 3.46 -24.42 -14.84
CA SER A 28 2.18 -23.89 -15.34
C SER A 28 1.19 -25.04 -15.57
N PRO A 29 -0.12 -24.83 -15.37
CA PRO A 29 -1.15 -25.78 -15.79
C PRO A 29 -1.00 -26.14 -17.28
N GLU A 30 -1.26 -27.39 -17.65
CA GLU A 30 -1.16 -27.86 -19.05
C GLU A 30 -2.10 -27.11 -20.00
N SER A 31 -3.20 -26.56 -19.48
CA SER A 31 -4.19 -25.80 -20.23
C SER A 31 -3.73 -24.40 -20.65
N ILE A 32 -2.58 -23.93 -20.15
CA ILE A 32 -2.07 -22.58 -20.42
C ILE A 32 -0.93 -22.67 -21.45
N PRO A 33 -1.02 -21.94 -22.57
CA PRO A 33 0.04 -21.95 -23.58
C PRO A 33 1.33 -21.40 -22.99
N ARG A 34 2.43 -22.17 -23.15
CA ARG A 34 3.76 -21.80 -22.69
C ARG A 34 4.64 -21.44 -23.87
N HIS A 35 5.23 -20.25 -23.81
CA HIS A 35 6.26 -19.81 -24.75
C HIS A 35 7.57 -19.62 -23.99
N VAL A 36 8.56 -20.46 -24.30
CA VAL A 36 9.91 -20.31 -23.74
C VAL A 36 10.71 -19.43 -24.70
N LEU A 37 11.19 -18.30 -24.18
CA LEU A 37 12.08 -17.43 -24.94
C LEU A 37 13.49 -18.03 -24.93
N GLY A 38 13.96 -18.43 -26.11
CA GLY A 38 15.34 -18.85 -26.32
C GLY A 38 16.26 -17.64 -26.53
N PRO A 39 17.55 -17.89 -26.81
CA PRO A 39 18.47 -16.85 -27.21
C PRO A 39 18.01 -16.11 -28.46
N LEU A 40 18.51 -14.89 -28.64
CA LEU A 40 18.23 -14.10 -29.82
C LEU A 40 18.76 -14.79 -31.07
N ASN A 41 18.04 -14.62 -32.19
CA ASN A 41 18.58 -14.99 -33.48
C ASN A 41 19.77 -14.07 -33.82
N ARG A 42 20.58 -14.50 -34.79
CA ARG A 42 21.79 -13.80 -35.20
C ARG A 42 21.53 -12.34 -35.59
N GLU A 43 20.49 -12.08 -36.38
CA GLU A 43 20.17 -10.73 -36.86
C GLU A 43 19.87 -9.77 -35.71
N ALA A 44 18.99 -10.17 -34.77
CA ALA A 44 18.65 -9.37 -33.60
C ALA A 44 19.83 -9.22 -32.64
N ALA A 45 20.65 -10.26 -32.47
CA ALA A 45 21.82 -10.21 -31.62
C ALA A 45 22.89 -9.25 -32.17
N MET A 46 23.15 -9.30 -33.48
CA MET A 46 24.05 -8.36 -34.15
C MET A 46 23.53 -6.92 -34.08
N HIS A 47 22.21 -6.73 -34.13
CA HIS A 47 21.63 -5.41 -33.92
C HIS A 47 21.90 -4.83 -32.52
N ILE A 48 21.90 -5.67 -31.47
CA ILE A 48 22.24 -5.25 -30.11
C ILE A 48 23.73 -4.92 -29.98
N LEU A 49 24.60 -5.77 -30.55
CA LEU A 49 26.05 -5.55 -30.49
C LEU A 49 26.48 -4.29 -31.26
N GLY A 50 25.76 -3.96 -32.33
CA GLY A 50 26.14 -2.86 -33.22
C GLY A 50 27.38 -3.18 -34.04
N ASP A 51 28.10 -2.14 -34.48
CA ASP A 51 29.34 -2.27 -35.24
C ASP A 51 30.54 -2.38 -34.28
N ILE A 52 30.80 -3.60 -33.80
CA ILE A 52 32.00 -3.92 -33.02
C ILE A 52 32.92 -4.87 -33.77
N ASP A 53 34.21 -4.78 -33.49
CA ASP A 53 35.19 -5.77 -33.93
C ASP A 53 34.87 -7.13 -33.31
N ASP A 54 35.04 -8.21 -34.08
CA ASP A 54 34.81 -9.60 -33.66
C ASP A 54 33.38 -9.92 -33.16
N ALA A 55 32.35 -9.19 -33.62
CA ALA A 55 30.94 -9.41 -33.23
C ALA A 55 30.48 -10.88 -33.36
N GLU A 56 30.99 -11.61 -34.35
CA GLU A 56 30.74 -13.05 -34.54
C GLU A 56 31.26 -13.90 -33.37
N THR A 57 32.47 -13.60 -32.89
CA THR A 57 33.10 -14.28 -31.77
C THR A 57 32.33 -13.97 -30.48
N VAL A 58 32.00 -12.70 -30.25
CA VAL A 58 31.21 -12.25 -29.09
C VAL A 58 29.86 -12.96 -29.07
N LEU A 59 29.14 -12.99 -30.20
CA LEU A 59 27.87 -13.68 -30.32
C LEU A 59 28.00 -15.19 -30.05
N SER A 60 29.05 -15.82 -30.58
CA SER A 60 29.32 -17.24 -30.36
C SER A 60 29.55 -17.55 -28.88
N ARG A 61 30.35 -16.73 -28.18
CA ARG A 61 30.70 -16.94 -26.76
C ARG A 61 29.56 -16.60 -25.80
N LEU A 62 28.78 -15.56 -26.08
CA LEU A 62 27.66 -15.13 -25.22
C LEU A 62 26.33 -15.79 -25.58
N GLY A 63 26.33 -16.66 -26.59
CA GLY A 63 25.21 -17.55 -26.93
C GLY A 63 23.91 -16.85 -27.31
N GLY A 64 23.95 -15.57 -27.69
CA GLY A 64 22.75 -14.78 -28.04
C GLY A 64 21.92 -14.31 -26.84
N HIS A 65 22.47 -14.30 -25.62
CA HIS A 65 21.74 -13.83 -24.45
C HIS A 65 21.62 -12.29 -24.44
N PRO A 66 20.40 -11.70 -24.51
CA PRO A 66 20.22 -10.25 -24.71
C PRO A 66 21.00 -9.39 -23.73
N LEU A 67 20.93 -9.69 -22.43
CA LEU A 67 21.63 -8.92 -21.42
C LEU A 67 23.16 -9.08 -21.50
N ALA A 68 23.70 -10.27 -21.81
CA ALA A 68 25.16 -10.41 -21.89
C ALA A 68 25.72 -9.62 -23.08
N LEU A 69 24.99 -9.62 -24.19
CA LEU A 69 25.33 -8.78 -25.35
C LEU A 69 25.32 -7.29 -24.99
N GLN A 70 24.36 -6.83 -24.17
CA GLN A 70 24.31 -5.44 -23.70
C GLN A 70 25.42 -5.09 -22.70
N LEU A 71 25.82 -6.04 -21.86
CA LEU A 71 26.90 -5.88 -20.88
C LEU A 71 28.29 -5.92 -21.53
N HIS A 72 28.42 -6.51 -22.72
CA HIS A 72 29.69 -6.59 -23.42
C HIS A 72 30.25 -5.20 -23.74
N ARG A 73 31.56 -5.04 -23.53
CA ARG A 73 32.35 -3.88 -23.96
C ARG A 73 33.64 -4.35 -24.60
N PRO A 74 34.20 -3.60 -25.58
CA PRO A 74 35.49 -3.92 -26.16
C PRO A 74 36.57 -4.04 -25.07
N GLY A 75 37.34 -5.13 -25.12
CA GLY A 75 38.41 -5.40 -24.16
C GLY A 75 38.04 -6.32 -23.00
N LEU A 76 36.74 -6.60 -22.78
CA LEU A 76 36.32 -7.59 -21.79
C LEU A 76 36.75 -9.01 -22.20
N THR A 77 37.10 -9.82 -21.20
CA THR A 77 37.39 -11.24 -21.43
C THR A 77 36.08 -11.97 -21.72
N LEU A 78 36.01 -12.70 -22.83
CA LEU A 78 34.86 -13.52 -23.18
C LEU A 78 34.93 -14.88 -22.45
N PRO A 79 33.80 -15.44 -22.01
CA PRO A 79 33.77 -16.74 -21.36
C PRO A 79 34.19 -17.84 -22.35
N ASP A 80 34.68 -18.97 -21.83
CA ASP A 80 34.89 -20.16 -22.63
C ASP A 80 33.58 -20.83 -23.07
N ASP A 81 33.60 -21.60 -24.15
CA ASP A 81 32.39 -22.23 -24.74
C ASP A 81 31.63 -23.15 -23.76
N ALA A 82 32.27 -23.56 -22.66
CA ALA A 82 31.71 -24.40 -21.60
C ALA A 82 31.31 -23.61 -20.33
N GLU A 83 31.66 -22.33 -20.24
CA GLU A 83 31.37 -21.49 -19.08
C GLU A 83 29.98 -20.87 -19.20
N ASP A 84 29.35 -20.67 -18.05
CA ASP A 84 28.04 -20.04 -18.00
C ASP A 84 28.14 -18.50 -18.04
N ILE A 85 26.99 -17.88 -18.26
CA ILE A 85 26.88 -16.43 -18.28
C ILE A 85 27.20 -15.78 -16.93
N GLU A 86 27.05 -16.51 -15.83
CA GLU A 86 27.35 -16.03 -14.49
C GLU A 86 28.86 -15.86 -14.30
N THR A 87 29.66 -16.75 -14.91
CA THR A 87 31.12 -16.66 -14.99
C THR A 87 31.56 -15.41 -15.76
N PHE A 88 30.96 -15.13 -16.92
CA PHE A 88 31.22 -13.89 -17.67
C PHE A 88 30.90 -12.64 -16.85
N VAL A 89 29.74 -12.61 -16.19
CA VAL A 89 29.36 -11.47 -15.34
C VAL A 89 30.36 -11.29 -14.19
N THR A 90 30.79 -12.37 -13.55
CA THR A 90 31.73 -12.31 -12.41
C THR A 90 33.13 -11.88 -12.84
N GLN A 91 33.72 -12.58 -13.80
CA GLN A 91 35.15 -12.49 -14.11
C GLN A 91 35.51 -11.42 -15.13
N ALA A 92 34.53 -10.96 -15.92
CA ALA A 92 34.73 -9.90 -16.89
C ALA A 92 33.98 -8.63 -16.51
N VAL A 93 32.65 -8.70 -16.37
CA VAL A 93 31.83 -7.48 -16.19
C VAL A 93 32.07 -6.83 -14.83
N LEU A 94 31.95 -7.60 -13.73
CA LEU A 94 32.11 -7.06 -12.37
C LEU A 94 33.58 -6.81 -12.01
N ALA A 95 34.51 -7.59 -12.55
CA ALA A 95 35.95 -7.45 -12.31
C ALA A 95 36.58 -6.22 -13.00
N ASP A 96 35.91 -5.67 -14.02
CA ASP A 96 36.34 -4.49 -14.78
C ASP A 96 35.79 -3.17 -14.20
N LEU A 97 35.01 -3.22 -13.13
CA LEU A 97 34.46 -2.02 -12.50
C LEU A 97 35.54 -1.23 -11.76
N ALA A 98 35.46 0.10 -11.84
CA ALA A 98 36.18 0.99 -10.95
C ALA A 98 35.70 0.84 -9.49
N ASP A 99 36.50 1.31 -8.53
CA ASP A 99 36.21 1.12 -7.10
C ASP A 99 34.85 1.73 -6.67
N ASP A 100 34.49 2.89 -7.23
CA ASP A 100 33.22 3.59 -7.01
C ASP A 100 32.03 2.89 -7.69
N GLU A 101 32.20 2.44 -8.94
CA GLU A 101 31.23 1.61 -9.66
C GLU A 101 30.94 0.31 -8.89
N ALA A 102 31.99 -0.38 -8.41
CA ALA A 102 31.88 -1.61 -7.64
C ALA A 102 31.16 -1.37 -6.30
N ALA A 103 31.44 -0.25 -5.63
CA ALA A 103 30.77 0.13 -4.40
C ALA A 103 29.27 0.44 -4.63
N ALA A 104 28.92 1.12 -5.72
CA ALA A 104 27.54 1.36 -6.11
C ALA A 104 26.79 0.05 -6.46
N VAL A 105 27.45 -0.88 -7.15
CA VAL A 105 26.89 -2.23 -7.41
C VAL A 105 26.64 -2.98 -6.10
N ASN A 106 27.57 -2.91 -5.14
CA ASN A 106 27.40 -3.51 -3.82
C ASN A 106 26.18 -2.93 -3.08
N GLU A 107 26.04 -1.61 -3.07
CA GLU A 107 24.90 -0.93 -2.46
C GLU A 107 23.58 -1.36 -3.11
N LEU A 108 23.48 -1.28 -4.43
CA LEU A 108 22.28 -1.61 -5.18
C LEU A 108 21.90 -3.09 -5.08
N ALA A 109 22.88 -3.99 -4.98
CA ALA A 109 22.62 -5.42 -4.84
C ALA A 109 21.87 -5.75 -3.55
N LEU A 110 22.10 -4.97 -2.48
CA LEU A 110 21.51 -5.18 -1.17
C LEU A 110 20.13 -4.52 -0.99
N LEU A 111 19.68 -3.71 -1.95
CA LEU A 111 18.37 -3.06 -1.84
C LEU A 111 17.21 -4.06 -1.98
N PRO A 112 16.12 -3.88 -1.21
CA PRO A 112 14.92 -4.71 -1.28
C PRO A 112 13.99 -4.34 -2.43
N PHE A 113 14.08 -3.11 -2.95
CA PHE A 113 13.25 -2.57 -4.03
C PHE A 113 13.97 -1.40 -4.70
N ALA A 114 13.44 -0.95 -5.85
CA ALA A 114 13.99 0.19 -6.57
C ALA A 114 13.85 1.51 -5.78
N VAL A 115 14.91 2.31 -5.79
CA VAL A 115 15.02 3.61 -5.09
C VAL A 115 15.52 4.70 -6.04
N SER A 116 15.43 5.97 -5.65
CA SER A 116 16.02 7.06 -6.43
C SER A 116 17.54 6.93 -6.46
N GLY A 117 18.17 7.16 -7.62
CA GLY A 117 19.63 7.20 -7.72
C GLY A 117 20.25 8.30 -6.85
N ASP A 118 19.57 9.43 -6.74
CA ASP A 118 19.99 10.58 -5.93
C ASP A 118 20.00 10.29 -4.41
N ASP A 119 19.28 9.25 -3.97
CA ASP A 119 19.21 8.88 -2.55
C ASP A 119 20.33 7.89 -2.16
N LEU A 120 21.14 7.41 -3.10
CA LEU A 120 22.19 6.41 -2.86
C LEU A 120 23.45 7.06 -2.27
N HIS A 121 24.24 6.25 -1.57
CA HIS A 121 25.53 6.69 -1.04
C HIS A 121 26.52 7.01 -2.16
N HIS A 122 26.50 6.19 -3.22
CA HIS A 122 27.39 6.32 -4.39
C HIS A 122 26.61 6.85 -5.62
N ALA A 123 25.87 7.94 -5.43
CA ALA A 123 25.02 8.53 -6.47
C ALA A 123 25.82 8.98 -7.71
N GLU A 124 27.08 9.37 -7.53
CA GLU A 124 27.99 9.81 -8.59
C GLU A 124 28.28 8.72 -9.63
N ALA A 125 28.32 7.45 -9.23
CA ALA A 125 28.64 6.33 -10.11
C ALA A 125 27.43 5.84 -10.93
N ILE A 126 26.22 6.37 -10.68
CA ILE A 126 24.99 5.89 -11.32
C ILE A 126 24.98 6.13 -12.83
N ALA A 127 25.54 7.25 -13.29
CA ALA A 127 25.68 7.52 -14.71
C ALA A 127 26.57 6.47 -15.39
N ASP A 128 27.71 6.16 -14.78
CA ASP A 128 28.67 5.18 -15.31
C ASP A 128 28.07 3.76 -15.32
N LEU A 129 27.33 3.38 -14.27
CA LEU A 129 26.61 2.10 -14.23
C LEU A 129 25.51 2.00 -15.32
N ASP A 130 24.83 3.11 -15.63
CA ASP A 130 23.84 3.15 -16.71
C ASP A 130 24.51 3.02 -18.09
N GLU A 131 25.63 3.73 -18.31
CA GLU A 131 26.43 3.62 -19.53
C GLU A 131 26.93 2.19 -19.77
N ARG A 132 27.21 1.44 -18.69
CA ARG A 132 27.58 0.02 -18.71
C ARG A 132 26.39 -0.95 -18.82
N ALA A 133 25.16 -0.46 -18.93
CA ALA A 133 23.93 -1.25 -19.00
C ALA A 133 23.71 -2.17 -17.78
N LEU A 134 24.13 -1.74 -16.59
CA LEU A 134 23.96 -2.49 -15.34
C LEU A 134 22.62 -2.18 -14.65
N LEU A 135 21.97 -1.09 -15.03
CA LEU A 135 20.78 -0.56 -14.37
C LEU A 135 19.49 -0.80 -15.17
N LEU A 136 18.39 -0.95 -14.42
CA LEU A 136 17.02 -0.95 -14.92
C LEU A 136 16.26 0.23 -14.30
N TRP A 137 15.62 1.03 -15.15
CA TRP A 137 14.83 2.19 -14.73
C TRP A 137 13.33 1.89 -14.69
N TRP A 138 12.69 2.30 -13.60
CA TRP A 138 11.24 2.25 -13.46
C TRP A 138 10.64 3.59 -13.86
N THR A 139 9.44 3.56 -14.45
CA THR A 139 8.69 4.77 -14.81
C THR A 139 8.35 5.66 -13.61
N THR A 140 8.47 5.13 -12.40
CA THR A 140 8.31 5.85 -11.13
C THR A 140 9.58 6.58 -10.69
N GLY A 141 10.65 6.57 -11.48
CA GLY A 141 11.93 7.22 -11.17
C GLY A 141 12.88 6.41 -10.29
N GLY A 142 12.53 5.18 -9.93
CA GLY A 142 13.41 4.29 -9.17
C GLY A 142 14.31 3.45 -10.08
N LEU A 143 15.46 3.04 -9.58
CA LEU A 143 16.41 2.16 -10.28
C LEU A 143 16.81 0.95 -9.43
N HIS A 144 17.25 -0.11 -10.11
CA HIS A 144 17.83 -1.31 -9.51
C HIS A 144 18.76 -2.00 -10.52
N LEU A 145 19.61 -2.91 -10.04
CA LEU A 145 20.42 -3.76 -10.92
C LEU A 145 19.56 -4.72 -11.74
N HIS A 146 20.02 -5.07 -12.93
CA HIS A 146 19.51 -6.25 -13.63
C HIS A 146 19.56 -7.49 -12.72
N ALA A 147 18.48 -8.29 -12.75
CA ALA A 147 18.32 -9.42 -11.83
C ALA A 147 19.47 -10.42 -11.86
N LEU A 148 20.05 -10.68 -13.05
CA LEU A 148 21.24 -11.54 -13.20
C LEU A 148 22.46 -10.96 -12.48
N VAL A 149 22.77 -9.68 -12.72
CA VAL A 149 23.91 -8.98 -12.10
C VAL A 149 23.77 -8.97 -10.58
N ARG A 150 22.58 -8.61 -10.08
CA ARG A 150 22.26 -8.66 -8.65
C ARG A 150 22.46 -10.06 -8.07
N HIS A 151 21.98 -11.10 -8.77
CA HIS A 151 22.10 -12.48 -8.31
C HIS A 151 23.55 -12.91 -8.21
N VAL A 152 24.32 -12.74 -9.28
CA VAL A 152 25.76 -13.05 -9.32
C VAL A 152 26.51 -12.30 -8.22
N ARG A 153 26.21 -11.02 -8.00
CA ARG A 153 26.87 -10.26 -6.95
C ARG A 153 26.53 -10.77 -5.56
N LEU A 154 25.27 -11.11 -5.29
CA LEU A 154 24.85 -11.64 -3.99
C LEU A 154 25.39 -13.05 -3.71
N ASP A 155 25.57 -13.87 -4.75
CA ASP A 155 26.09 -15.24 -4.65
C ASP A 155 27.61 -15.27 -4.39
N THR A 156 28.34 -14.32 -4.97
CA THR A 156 29.79 -14.15 -4.77
C THR A 156 30.16 -13.37 -3.51
N MET A 157 29.19 -12.76 -2.83
CA MET A 157 29.39 -11.98 -1.61
C MET A 157 29.37 -12.90 -0.39
N ASP A 158 30.46 -12.89 0.39
CA ASP A 158 30.51 -13.64 1.64
C ASP A 158 29.69 -12.98 2.76
N GLU A 159 29.43 -13.72 3.83
CA GLU A 159 28.58 -13.24 4.92
C GLU A 159 29.20 -12.08 5.70
N ALA A 160 30.53 -12.03 5.84
CA ALA A 160 31.21 -10.95 6.54
C ALA A 160 31.18 -9.65 5.72
N GLU A 161 31.40 -9.75 4.41
CA GLU A 161 31.24 -8.65 3.45
C GLU A 161 29.80 -8.13 3.45
N ARG A 162 28.81 -9.03 3.36
CA ARG A 162 27.39 -8.68 3.39
C ARG A 162 27.02 -7.92 4.67
N GLN A 163 27.48 -8.39 5.82
CA GLN A 163 27.25 -7.71 7.10
C GLN A 163 27.93 -6.34 7.13
N ALA A 164 29.18 -6.23 6.68
CA ALA A 164 29.89 -4.95 6.65
C ALA A 164 29.16 -3.91 5.77
N LEU A 165 28.71 -4.32 4.58
CA LEU A 165 27.94 -3.47 3.68
C LEU A 165 26.57 -3.09 4.25
N ALA A 166 25.88 -4.02 4.94
CA ALA A 166 24.61 -3.71 5.61
C ALA A 166 24.79 -2.63 6.68
N HIS A 167 25.85 -2.69 7.50
CA HIS A 167 26.14 -1.66 8.50
C HIS A 167 26.48 -0.29 7.86
N GLN A 168 27.18 -0.27 6.73
CA GLN A 168 27.45 0.96 5.98
C GLN A 168 26.13 1.57 5.48
N ALA A 169 25.26 0.76 4.89
CA ALA A 169 23.96 1.21 4.41
C ALA A 169 23.08 1.73 5.57
N MET A 170 23.08 1.07 6.73
CA MET A 170 22.38 1.57 7.92
C MET A 170 22.85 2.97 8.32
N LYS A 171 24.16 3.24 8.29
CA LYS A 171 24.72 4.55 8.63
C LYS A 171 24.24 5.63 7.67
N HIS A 172 24.24 5.34 6.36
CA HIS A 172 23.74 6.23 5.33
C HIS A 172 22.25 6.55 5.55
N TRP A 173 21.40 5.51 5.53
CA TRP A 173 19.95 5.66 5.62
C TRP A 173 19.47 6.24 6.96
N SER A 174 20.17 6.00 8.06
CA SER A 174 19.79 6.58 9.37
C SER A 174 19.89 8.11 9.40
N THR A 175 20.67 8.71 8.51
CA THR A 175 20.85 10.17 8.43
C THR A 175 20.14 10.80 7.22
N HIS A 176 19.61 9.98 6.32
CA HIS A 176 18.96 10.45 5.11
C HIS A 176 17.55 10.96 5.39
N SER A 177 17.19 12.08 4.76
CA SER A 177 15.85 12.67 4.84
C SER A 177 14.78 11.95 4.00
N SER A 178 15.13 10.89 3.28
CA SER A 178 14.21 10.21 2.36
C SER A 178 13.07 9.54 3.16
N PRO A 179 11.79 9.67 2.77
CA PRO A 179 10.68 9.08 3.51
C PRO A 179 10.75 7.56 3.66
N ILE A 180 11.51 6.88 2.79
CA ILE A 180 11.70 5.43 2.79
C ILE A 180 12.93 5.00 3.58
N ALA A 181 13.77 5.94 4.03
CA ALA A 181 15.01 5.64 4.73
C ALA A 181 14.79 4.80 6.00
N PRO A 182 13.76 5.06 6.84
CA PRO A 182 13.48 4.21 8.00
C PRO A 182 13.19 2.74 7.62
N LEU A 183 12.54 2.51 6.48
CA LEU A 183 12.28 1.15 5.99
C LEU A 183 13.56 0.47 5.48
N LEU A 184 14.46 1.22 4.84
CA LEU A 184 15.75 0.71 4.39
C LEU A 184 16.68 0.41 5.58
N VAL A 185 16.64 1.22 6.63
CA VAL A 185 17.33 0.92 7.90
C VAL A 185 16.84 -0.42 8.45
N MET A 186 15.53 -0.61 8.61
CA MET A 186 14.96 -1.88 9.07
C MET A 186 15.41 -3.08 8.21
N HIS A 187 15.41 -2.93 6.89
CA HIS A 187 15.87 -3.96 5.96
C HIS A 187 17.34 -4.33 6.19
N HIS A 188 18.23 -3.33 6.31
CA HIS A 188 19.65 -3.61 6.51
C HIS A 188 19.95 -4.18 7.91
N ARG A 189 19.18 -3.80 8.94
CA ARG A 189 19.22 -4.42 10.27
C ARG A 189 18.86 -5.90 10.21
N LEU A 190 17.80 -6.24 9.47
CA LEU A 190 17.43 -7.63 9.19
C LEU A 190 18.56 -8.39 8.48
N MET A 191 19.20 -7.77 7.48
CA MET A 191 20.34 -8.37 6.80
C MET A 191 21.54 -8.60 7.71
N ALA A 192 21.80 -7.68 8.65
CA ALA A 192 22.85 -7.79 9.65
C ALA A 192 22.52 -8.76 10.80
N GLY A 193 21.30 -9.34 10.82
CA GLY A 193 20.86 -10.25 11.88
C GLY A 193 20.58 -9.55 13.22
N GLU A 194 20.29 -8.24 13.20
CA GLU A 194 19.89 -7.51 14.40
C GLU A 194 18.43 -7.84 14.80
N GLY A 195 18.17 -7.83 16.11
CA GLY A 195 16.82 -7.99 16.68
C GLY A 195 16.08 -6.67 16.89
N GLY A 196 14.90 -6.77 17.51
CA GLY A 196 14.01 -5.64 17.80
C GLY A 196 13.20 -5.17 16.59
N LEU A 197 13.08 -5.98 15.54
CA LEU A 197 12.46 -5.59 14.27
C LEU A 197 10.94 -5.40 14.40
N GLY A 198 10.30 -6.13 15.32
CA GLY A 198 8.84 -6.01 15.52
C GLY A 198 8.41 -4.63 16.04
N GLU A 199 9.22 -3.98 16.90
CA GLU A 199 8.93 -2.62 17.39
C GLU A 199 9.15 -1.59 16.29
N GLU A 200 10.26 -1.71 15.57
CA GLU A 200 10.57 -0.84 14.44
C GLU A 200 9.48 -0.92 13.36
N ALA A 201 9.07 -2.13 12.98
CA ALA A 201 7.95 -2.36 12.07
C ALA A 201 6.65 -1.70 12.54
N SER A 202 6.36 -1.76 13.84
CA SER A 202 5.17 -1.10 14.43
C SER A 202 5.27 0.42 14.31
N ASN A 203 6.45 0.98 14.53
CA ASN A 203 6.71 2.42 14.43
C ASN A 203 6.61 2.90 12.98
N LEU A 204 7.15 2.15 12.02
CA LEU A 204 7.03 2.43 10.58
C LEU A 204 5.56 2.46 10.13
N LEU A 205 4.79 1.46 10.55
CA LEU A 205 3.37 1.41 10.27
C LEU A 205 2.61 2.59 10.88
N ALA A 206 2.94 2.98 12.11
CA ALA A 206 2.32 4.10 12.80
C ALA A 206 2.69 5.47 12.18
N ALA A 207 3.92 5.62 11.69
CA ALA A 207 4.39 6.81 10.98
C ALA A 207 3.71 7.01 9.63
N GLY A 208 3.03 5.98 9.10
CA GLY A 208 2.30 6.06 7.84
C GLY A 208 3.23 6.26 6.65
N THR A 209 4.44 5.69 6.70
CA THR A 209 5.41 5.76 5.60
C THR A 209 4.76 5.32 4.29
N ASP A 210 4.91 6.13 3.25
CA ASP A 210 4.46 5.75 1.90
C ASP A 210 5.08 4.40 1.51
N GLY A 211 4.22 3.48 1.04
CA GLY A 211 4.67 2.16 0.60
C GLY A 211 4.38 1.02 1.58
N LEU A 212 3.12 0.86 2.02
CA LEU A 212 2.66 -0.38 2.66
C LEU A 212 3.06 -1.65 1.88
N GLY A 213 3.16 -1.56 0.55
CA GLY A 213 3.66 -2.67 -0.28
C GLY A 213 5.14 -2.96 -0.06
N ARG A 214 5.97 -1.92 0.10
CA ARG A 214 7.39 -2.05 0.40
C ARG A 214 7.60 -2.60 1.82
N LEU A 215 6.84 -2.09 2.80
CA LEU A 215 6.85 -2.62 4.16
C LEU A 215 6.40 -4.09 4.19
N SER A 216 5.36 -4.46 3.43
CA SER A 216 4.92 -5.85 3.30
C SER A 216 6.02 -6.76 2.79
N ALA A 217 6.83 -6.31 1.81
CA ALA A 217 7.94 -7.12 1.29
C ALA A 217 9.03 -7.33 2.35
N VAL A 218 9.43 -6.26 3.07
CA VAL A 218 10.42 -6.35 4.14
C VAL A 218 9.93 -7.21 5.31
N LEU A 219 8.63 -7.16 5.64
CA LEU A 219 8.02 -8.00 6.67
C LEU A 219 8.00 -9.48 6.30
N GLU A 220 7.79 -9.83 5.03
CA GLU A 220 7.89 -11.22 4.56
C GLU A 220 9.30 -11.78 4.77
N ASP A 221 10.33 -11.01 4.41
CA ASP A 221 11.72 -11.38 4.65
C ASP A 221 12.04 -11.47 6.14
N ALA A 222 11.52 -10.55 6.95
CA ALA A 222 11.68 -10.56 8.40
C ALA A 222 11.05 -11.81 9.03
N LEU A 223 9.81 -12.14 8.67
CA LEU A 223 9.10 -13.32 9.16
C LEU A 223 9.79 -14.64 8.79
N ALA A 224 10.48 -14.69 7.65
CA ALA A 224 11.23 -15.87 7.24
C ALA A 224 12.49 -16.12 8.11
N ARG A 225 13.01 -15.08 8.78
CA ARG A 225 14.26 -15.12 9.54
C ARG A 225 14.08 -14.89 11.05
N ALA A 226 12.91 -14.41 11.48
CA ALA A 226 12.67 -14.00 12.84
C ALA A 226 12.72 -15.16 13.84
N PRO A 227 13.33 -14.96 15.02
CA PRO A 227 13.23 -15.91 16.12
C PRO A 227 11.79 -15.94 16.67
N ALA A 228 11.46 -17.01 17.40
CA ALA A 228 10.08 -17.28 17.84
C ALA A 228 9.48 -16.18 18.72
N ASP A 229 10.31 -15.50 19.52
CA ASP A 229 9.93 -14.41 20.42
C ASP A 229 9.61 -13.08 19.70
N GLU A 230 10.22 -12.81 18.55
CA GLU A 230 9.89 -11.65 17.72
C GLU A 230 8.78 -11.92 16.69
N ARG A 231 8.61 -13.20 16.32
CA ARG A 231 7.68 -13.62 15.28
C ARG A 231 6.24 -13.16 15.53
N GLU A 232 5.74 -13.27 16.76
CA GLU A 232 4.35 -12.89 17.08
C GLU A 232 4.08 -11.40 16.80
N ARG A 233 5.01 -10.52 17.16
CA ARG A 233 4.86 -9.08 16.91
C ARG A 233 4.92 -8.77 15.42
N LEU A 234 5.83 -9.39 14.68
CA LEU A 234 5.94 -9.23 13.23
C LEU A 234 4.69 -9.74 12.50
N LEU A 235 4.12 -10.87 12.94
CA LEU A 235 2.84 -11.38 12.41
C LEU A 235 1.72 -10.37 12.62
N GLY A 236 1.63 -9.77 13.81
CA GLY A 236 0.65 -8.72 14.09
C GLY A 236 0.77 -7.49 13.18
N VAL A 237 2.00 -7.01 12.93
CA VAL A 237 2.22 -5.89 11.99
C VAL A 237 1.90 -6.31 10.54
N ALA A 238 2.32 -7.50 10.12
CA ALA A 238 2.06 -8.02 8.78
C ALA A 238 0.55 -8.20 8.54
N ALA A 239 -0.20 -8.64 9.54
CA ALA A 239 -1.65 -8.71 9.50
C ALA A 239 -2.29 -7.32 9.31
N ASP A 240 -1.88 -6.29 10.07
CA ASP A 240 -2.42 -4.93 9.91
C ASP A 240 -2.07 -4.34 8.52
N VAL A 241 -0.84 -4.55 8.04
CA VAL A 241 -0.44 -4.15 6.67
C VAL A 241 -1.30 -4.83 5.62
N ALA A 242 -1.50 -6.15 5.72
CA ALA A 242 -2.34 -6.91 4.79
C ALA A 242 -3.81 -6.44 4.84
N VAL A 243 -4.37 -6.18 6.03
CA VAL A 243 -5.72 -5.61 6.21
C VAL A 243 -5.81 -4.25 5.50
N ARG A 244 -4.87 -3.33 5.72
CA ARG A 244 -4.90 -1.98 5.11
C ARG A 244 -4.79 -2.00 3.59
N ARG A 245 -4.12 -3.02 3.04
CA ARG A 245 -4.04 -3.32 1.61
C ARG A 245 -5.23 -4.14 1.10
N GLY A 246 -6.13 -4.56 1.98
CA GLY A 246 -7.28 -5.43 1.70
C GLY A 246 -6.88 -6.79 1.11
N GLU A 247 -5.76 -7.35 1.56
CA GLU A 247 -5.26 -8.68 1.22
C GLU A 247 -5.78 -9.71 2.25
N VAL A 248 -7.08 -10.02 2.15
CA VAL A 248 -7.83 -10.82 3.15
C VAL A 248 -7.12 -12.13 3.48
N GLU A 249 -6.70 -12.88 2.46
CA GLU A 249 -6.15 -14.22 2.64
C GLU A 249 -4.77 -14.20 3.31
N ARG A 250 -3.97 -13.16 3.04
CA ARG A 250 -2.68 -12.96 3.71
C ARG A 250 -2.88 -12.54 5.16
N ALA A 251 -3.78 -11.58 5.41
CA ALA A 251 -4.10 -11.15 6.77
C ALA A 251 -4.59 -12.32 7.62
N ARG A 252 -5.49 -13.15 7.07
CA ARG A 252 -5.97 -14.38 7.70
C ARG A 252 -4.84 -15.36 8.00
N GLY A 253 -3.97 -15.63 7.02
CA GLY A 253 -2.82 -16.53 7.22
C GLY A 253 -1.89 -16.05 8.35
N TYR A 254 -1.58 -14.75 8.41
CA TYR A 254 -0.76 -14.21 9.50
C TYR A 254 -1.43 -14.34 10.87
N LEU A 255 -2.74 -14.08 10.95
CA LEU A 255 -3.48 -14.21 12.21
C LEU A 255 -3.64 -15.66 12.66
N GLU A 256 -3.77 -16.62 11.74
CA GLU A 256 -3.86 -18.05 12.06
C GLU A 256 -2.52 -18.61 12.59
N ASP A 257 -1.40 -18.02 12.17
CA ASP A 257 -0.06 -18.34 12.67
C ASP A 257 0.24 -17.73 14.05
N MET A 258 -0.58 -16.80 14.54
CA MET A 258 -0.40 -16.17 15.85
C MET A 258 -0.93 -17.04 16.98
N THR A 259 -0.25 -17.01 18.12
CA THR A 259 -0.71 -17.69 19.35
C THR A 259 -1.91 -16.98 19.95
N THR A 260 -1.95 -15.65 19.89
CA THR A 260 -3.06 -14.84 20.40
C THR A 260 -3.40 -13.75 19.39
N PRO A 261 -4.24 -14.06 18.39
CA PRO A 261 -4.60 -13.12 17.33
C PRO A 261 -5.27 -11.87 17.90
N ASP A 262 -4.87 -10.70 17.41
CA ASP A 262 -5.48 -9.43 17.81
C ASP A 262 -6.93 -9.35 17.31
N ALA A 263 -7.87 -9.14 18.24
CA ALA A 263 -9.29 -9.07 17.95
C ALA A 263 -9.64 -7.92 16.97
N THR A 264 -8.87 -6.83 16.98
CA THR A 264 -9.09 -5.70 16.06
C THR A 264 -8.75 -6.12 14.63
N ALA A 265 -7.58 -6.72 14.41
CA ALA A 265 -7.16 -7.22 13.11
C ALA A 265 -8.12 -8.30 12.57
N LEU A 266 -8.52 -9.25 13.43
CA LEU A 266 -9.47 -10.30 13.04
C LEU A 266 -10.85 -9.72 12.69
N SER A 267 -11.34 -8.73 13.44
CA SER A 267 -12.58 -8.04 13.10
C SER A 267 -12.50 -7.35 11.74
N ALA A 268 -11.35 -6.78 11.38
CA ALA A 268 -11.15 -6.13 10.10
C ALA A 268 -11.16 -7.15 8.94
N VAL A 269 -10.56 -8.34 9.14
CA VAL A 269 -10.66 -9.46 8.18
C VAL A 269 -12.12 -9.88 7.99
N LEU A 270 -12.85 -10.12 9.08
CA LEU A 270 -14.27 -10.50 9.02
C LEU A 270 -15.11 -9.49 8.23
N ARG A 271 -14.85 -8.18 8.40
CA ARG A 271 -15.54 -7.15 7.61
C ARG A 271 -15.24 -7.22 6.13
N LEU A 272 -13.99 -7.47 5.75
CA LEU A 272 -13.60 -7.64 4.35
C LEU A 272 -14.23 -8.89 3.71
N GLU A 273 -14.58 -9.89 4.53
CA GLU A 273 -15.33 -11.08 4.12
C GLU A 273 -16.84 -10.88 4.05
N GLY A 274 -17.36 -9.71 4.44
CA GLY A 274 -18.80 -9.44 4.49
C GLY A 274 -19.48 -9.83 5.80
N ARG A 275 -18.73 -10.21 6.83
CA ARG A 275 -19.22 -10.75 8.12
C ARG A 275 -19.20 -9.67 9.21
N ALA A 276 -19.85 -8.53 8.94
CA ALA A 276 -19.82 -7.36 9.83
C ALA A 276 -20.42 -7.62 11.22
N ASP A 277 -21.52 -8.38 11.31
CA ASP A 277 -22.15 -8.67 12.60
C ASP A 277 -21.24 -9.52 13.51
N GLU A 278 -20.52 -10.49 12.92
CA GLU A 278 -19.53 -11.29 13.64
C GLU A 278 -18.31 -10.44 14.05
N ALA A 279 -17.90 -9.49 13.20
CA ALA A 279 -16.84 -8.55 13.53
C ALA A 279 -17.23 -7.64 14.72
N ASP A 280 -18.47 -7.13 14.75
CA ASP A 280 -18.99 -6.32 15.85
C ASP A 280 -19.05 -7.14 17.14
N ALA A 281 -19.57 -8.37 17.09
CA ALA A 281 -19.64 -9.27 18.24
C ALA A 281 -18.26 -9.57 18.83
N LEU A 282 -17.27 -9.88 17.97
CA LEU A 282 -15.88 -10.12 18.39
C LEU A 282 -15.29 -8.91 19.13
N LEU A 283 -15.52 -7.70 18.61
CA LEU A 283 -15.05 -6.47 19.25
C LEU A 283 -15.75 -6.22 20.59
N LEU A 284 -17.07 -6.45 20.66
CA LEU A 284 -17.84 -6.29 21.89
C LEU A 284 -17.38 -7.27 22.98
N ASP A 285 -17.08 -8.51 22.64
CA ASP A 285 -16.51 -9.48 23.58
C ASP A 285 -15.11 -9.06 24.06
N ALA A 286 -14.24 -8.63 23.13
CA ALA A 286 -12.92 -8.10 23.49
C ALA A 286 -12.99 -6.86 24.41
N ILE A 287 -14.00 -6.01 24.22
CA ILE A 287 -14.28 -4.83 25.07
C ILE A 287 -14.74 -5.22 26.49
N ARG A 288 -15.40 -6.38 26.65
CA ARG A 288 -15.84 -6.87 27.97
C ARG A 288 -14.69 -7.49 28.74
N ASP A 289 -13.85 -8.26 28.05
CA ASP A 289 -12.76 -9.02 28.66
C ASP A 289 -11.53 -8.15 28.96
N SER A 290 -11.35 -7.09 28.19
CA SER A 290 -10.29 -6.11 28.37
C SER A 290 -10.90 -4.72 28.26
N ASN A 291 -10.56 -3.81 29.16
CA ASN A 291 -10.98 -2.40 29.05
C ASN A 291 -10.19 -1.68 27.92
N ALA A 292 -9.88 -2.42 26.84
CA ALA A 292 -8.97 -2.04 25.78
C ALA A 292 -9.62 -1.01 24.87
N LEU A 293 -8.92 0.11 24.71
CA LEU A 293 -9.37 1.23 23.88
C LEU A 293 -9.35 0.89 22.39
N ARG A 294 -8.45 0.02 21.95
CA ARG A 294 -8.28 -0.37 20.54
C ARG A 294 -9.54 -1.03 19.94
N PRO A 295 -10.09 -2.12 20.52
CA PRO A 295 -11.35 -2.70 20.04
C PRO A 295 -12.51 -1.70 20.00
N ARG A 296 -12.59 -0.81 20.99
CA ARG A 296 -13.66 0.21 21.06
C ARG A 296 -13.52 1.27 19.96
N ILE A 297 -12.31 1.77 19.73
CA ILE A 297 -12.00 2.66 18.60
C ILE A 297 -12.34 2.00 17.27
N ALA A 298 -12.00 0.72 17.10
CA ALA A 298 -12.27 -0.03 15.88
C ALA A 298 -13.78 -0.20 15.63
N LEU A 299 -14.55 -0.54 16.66
CA LEU A 299 -16.01 -0.66 16.59
C LEU A 299 -16.63 0.67 16.18
N LEU A 300 -16.29 1.76 16.87
CA LEU A 300 -16.80 3.10 16.60
C LEU A 300 -16.45 3.56 15.17
N THR A 301 -15.19 3.39 14.77
CA THR A 301 -14.73 3.75 13.42
C THR A 301 -15.52 2.98 12.36
N ALA A 302 -15.72 1.67 12.56
CA ALA A 302 -16.46 0.87 11.61
C ALA A 302 -17.93 1.27 11.55
N ARG A 303 -18.60 1.55 12.67
CA ARG A 303 -20.00 2.01 12.67
C ARG A 303 -20.18 3.37 11.98
N ILE A 304 -19.18 4.25 12.09
CA ILE A 304 -19.19 5.57 11.42
C ILE A 304 -18.96 5.44 9.91
N GLU A 305 -18.03 4.58 9.48
CA GLU A 305 -17.55 4.47 8.09
C GLU A 305 -18.28 3.39 7.26
N ASP A 306 -18.82 2.35 7.88
CA ASP A 306 -19.62 1.30 7.22
C ASP A 306 -21.10 1.67 7.19
N ARG A 307 -21.41 2.73 6.43
CA ARG A 307 -22.78 3.18 6.18
C ARG A 307 -22.86 4.10 4.97
N LEU A 308 -24.04 4.20 4.40
CA LEU A 308 -24.44 5.28 3.49
C LEU A 308 -24.87 6.51 4.29
N PRO A 309 -24.81 7.73 3.71
CA PRO A 309 -25.15 8.98 4.39
C PRO A 309 -26.52 8.96 5.08
N GLU A 310 -27.52 8.35 4.45
CA GLU A 310 -28.91 8.29 4.93
C GLU A 310 -29.19 7.21 5.98
N GLN A 311 -28.24 6.29 6.24
CA GLN A 311 -28.42 5.27 7.26
C GLN A 311 -28.26 5.87 8.66
N GLN A 312 -29.24 5.58 9.51
CA GLN A 312 -29.27 6.01 10.91
C GLN A 312 -28.40 5.10 11.79
N GLU A 313 -27.83 5.69 12.83
CA GLU A 313 -27.10 5.01 13.90
C GLU A 313 -27.71 5.33 15.25
N ASP A 314 -27.53 4.43 16.21
CA ASP A 314 -27.79 4.73 17.61
C ASP A 314 -26.67 5.63 18.16
N VAL A 315 -26.87 6.94 18.03
CA VAL A 315 -25.90 7.96 18.46
C VAL A 315 -25.64 7.89 19.96
N ASP A 316 -26.64 7.55 20.76
CA ASP A 316 -26.49 7.49 22.21
C ASP A 316 -25.69 6.24 22.63
N GLU A 317 -25.89 5.10 21.96
CA GLU A 317 -25.02 3.92 22.11
C GLU A 317 -23.56 4.26 21.79
N LEU A 318 -23.29 4.92 20.66
CA LEU A 318 -21.93 5.30 20.25
C LEU A 318 -21.28 6.29 21.23
N LEU A 319 -22.05 7.26 21.75
CA LEU A 319 -21.56 8.18 22.78
C LEU A 319 -21.30 7.47 24.10
N ALA A 320 -22.14 6.52 24.51
CA ALA A 320 -21.90 5.72 25.71
C ALA A 320 -20.60 4.91 25.62
N HIS A 321 -20.29 4.34 24.45
CA HIS A 321 -18.99 3.70 24.21
C HIS A 321 -17.82 4.70 24.31
N LEU A 322 -17.97 5.91 23.79
CA LEU A 322 -16.96 6.96 23.91
C LEU A 322 -16.77 7.43 25.36
N ASP A 323 -17.84 7.54 26.15
CA ASP A 323 -17.79 7.91 27.56
C ASP A 323 -17.15 6.82 28.42
N ALA A 324 -17.30 5.55 28.03
CA ALA A 324 -16.64 4.43 28.69
C ALA A 324 -15.14 4.29 28.38
N MET A 325 -14.61 5.07 27.42
CA MET A 325 -13.17 5.09 27.15
C MET A 325 -12.43 5.77 28.30
N ASP A 326 -11.51 5.03 28.94
CA ASP A 326 -10.63 5.56 29.96
C ASP A 326 -9.16 5.55 29.50
N PRO A 327 -8.67 6.66 28.91
CA PRO A 327 -7.26 6.81 28.53
C PRO A 327 -6.29 6.75 29.70
N ALA A 328 -6.73 6.89 30.96
CA ALA A 328 -5.84 6.81 32.11
C ALA A 328 -5.25 5.40 32.29
N THR A 329 -5.90 4.38 31.74
CA THR A 329 -5.42 3.00 31.72
C THR A 329 -4.22 2.78 30.80
N LEU A 330 -3.90 3.73 29.91
CA LEU A 330 -2.77 3.65 28.98
C LEU A 330 -1.46 4.17 29.58
N PRO A 331 -0.31 3.72 29.03
CA PRO A 331 0.99 4.34 29.26
C PRO A 331 0.97 5.84 28.97
N LEU A 332 1.70 6.65 29.74
CA LEU A 332 1.73 8.12 29.64
C LEU A 332 1.96 8.62 28.20
N GLY A 333 2.84 7.97 27.44
CA GLY A 333 3.14 8.31 26.05
C GLY A 333 1.96 8.13 25.09
N GLU A 334 1.01 7.25 25.41
CA GLU A 334 -0.13 6.92 24.53
C GLU A 334 -1.41 7.70 24.89
N ARG A 335 -1.50 8.22 26.12
CA ARG A 335 -2.72 8.90 26.62
C ARG A 335 -3.14 10.06 25.74
N ARG A 336 -2.19 10.89 25.30
CA ARG A 336 -2.47 12.05 24.45
C ARG A 336 -3.08 11.61 23.12
N THR A 337 -2.50 10.60 22.49
CA THR A 337 -2.99 10.04 21.21
C THR A 337 -4.39 9.44 21.37
N ALA A 338 -4.64 8.72 22.45
CA ALA A 338 -5.95 8.14 22.73
C ALA A 338 -7.04 9.19 23.03
N LEU A 339 -6.71 10.23 23.79
CA LEU A 339 -7.61 11.38 24.02
C LEU A 339 -7.96 12.06 22.71
N LEU A 340 -6.97 12.28 21.86
CA LEU A 340 -7.18 12.89 20.55
C LEU A 340 -8.07 12.01 19.65
N ALA A 341 -7.78 10.70 19.58
CA ALA A 341 -8.59 9.76 18.82
C ALA A 341 -10.06 9.73 19.32
N SER A 342 -10.26 9.72 20.64
CA SER A 342 -11.60 9.79 21.25
C SER A 342 -12.31 11.10 20.90
N GLY A 343 -11.62 12.25 20.96
CA GLY A 343 -12.17 13.55 20.56
C GLY A 343 -12.59 13.58 19.08
N LEU A 344 -11.77 13.05 18.17
CA LEU A 344 -12.08 12.98 16.74
C LEU A 344 -13.27 12.05 16.43
N LEU A 345 -13.36 10.91 17.13
CA LEU A 345 -14.50 10.01 17.02
C LEU A 345 -15.77 10.65 17.59
N ARG A 346 -15.69 11.29 18.76
CA ARG A 346 -16.81 12.02 19.36
C ARG A 346 -17.32 13.12 18.44
N PHE A 347 -16.42 13.92 17.85
CA PHE A 347 -16.81 14.90 16.84
C PHE A 347 -17.58 14.25 15.68
N SER A 348 -17.07 13.14 15.14
CA SER A 348 -17.72 12.42 14.04
C SER A 348 -19.11 11.89 14.42
N VAL A 349 -19.28 11.36 15.63
CA VAL A 349 -20.57 10.88 16.17
C VAL A 349 -21.55 12.03 16.41
N LEU A 350 -21.08 13.19 16.90
CA LEU A 350 -21.92 14.37 17.09
C LEU A 350 -22.42 14.93 15.75
N VAL A 351 -21.55 15.01 14.75
CA VAL A 351 -21.92 15.42 13.38
C VAL A 351 -22.93 14.43 12.78
N LEU A 352 -22.68 13.13 12.93
CA LEU A 352 -23.59 12.07 12.51
C LEU A 352 -24.99 12.23 13.14
N GLY A 353 -25.03 12.50 14.45
CA GLY A 353 -26.27 12.67 15.21
C GLY A 353 -26.91 14.05 15.12
N GLN A 354 -26.47 14.91 14.20
CA GLN A 354 -26.98 16.28 14.04
C GLN A 354 -26.88 17.14 15.32
N ARG A 355 -25.94 16.80 16.22
CA ARG A 355 -25.67 17.53 17.49
C ARG A 355 -24.66 18.66 17.24
N MET A 356 -25.02 19.57 16.35
CA MET A 356 -24.09 20.53 15.74
C MET A 356 -23.48 21.52 16.73
N GLN A 357 -24.24 21.94 17.74
CA GLN A 357 -23.75 22.84 18.79
C GLN A 357 -22.63 22.18 19.61
N ALA A 358 -22.84 20.95 20.08
CA ALA A 358 -21.83 20.20 20.82
C ALA A 358 -20.60 19.87 19.97
N ALA A 359 -20.78 19.63 18.67
CA ALA A 359 -19.67 19.44 17.74
C ALA A 359 -18.81 20.71 17.59
N THR A 360 -19.43 21.88 17.52
CA THR A 360 -18.74 23.19 17.46
C THR A 360 -17.95 23.47 18.73
N GLU A 361 -18.56 23.22 19.91
CA GLU A 361 -17.90 23.39 21.20
C GLU A 361 -16.67 22.49 21.32
N LEU A 362 -16.78 21.22 20.94
CA LEU A 362 -15.66 20.28 20.92
C LEU A 362 -14.53 20.73 19.98
N LEU A 363 -14.85 21.31 18.81
CA LEU A 363 -13.83 21.86 17.92
C LEU A 363 -13.11 23.07 18.51
N ALA A 364 -13.80 23.91 19.28
CA ALA A 364 -13.17 25.03 19.98
C ALA A 364 -12.17 24.51 21.03
N ASP A 365 -12.55 23.50 21.81
CA ASP A 365 -11.68 22.88 22.81
C ASP A 365 -10.44 22.22 22.18
N LEU A 366 -10.64 21.49 21.07
CA LEU A 366 -9.53 20.88 20.33
C LEU A 366 -8.59 21.92 19.71
N ALA A 367 -9.10 23.10 19.33
CA ALA A 367 -8.29 24.19 18.79
C ALA A 367 -7.43 24.88 19.87
N VAL A 368 -7.93 24.98 21.10
CA VAL A 368 -7.22 25.64 22.21
C VAL A 368 -6.06 24.80 22.75
N THR A 369 -6.16 23.47 22.64
CA THR A 369 -5.20 22.55 23.26
C THR A 369 -3.92 22.31 22.45
N ASP A 370 -3.78 22.92 21.26
CA ASP A 370 -2.70 22.62 20.27
C ASP A 370 -2.49 21.10 20.08
N ALA A 371 -3.54 20.30 20.31
CA ALA A 371 -3.53 18.86 20.19
C ALA A 371 -3.51 18.42 18.73
N LEU A 372 -4.03 19.28 17.84
CA LEU A 372 -4.09 19.10 16.40
C LEU A 372 -3.44 20.28 15.67
N PRO A 373 -2.70 20.04 14.59
CA PRO A 373 -2.31 21.09 13.66
C PRO A 373 -3.52 21.91 13.22
N THR A 374 -3.35 23.23 13.09
CA THR A 374 -4.42 24.16 12.68
C THR A 374 -5.11 23.72 11.39
N ALA A 375 -4.36 23.21 10.42
CA ALA A 375 -4.92 22.68 9.17
C ALA A 375 -5.94 21.54 9.40
N ASN A 376 -5.67 20.66 10.38
CA ASN A 376 -6.57 19.55 10.71
C ASN A 376 -7.86 20.07 11.35
N VAL A 377 -7.76 21.06 12.23
CA VAL A 377 -8.93 21.72 12.84
C VAL A 377 -9.77 22.40 11.76
N THR A 378 -9.13 23.07 10.79
CA THR A 378 -9.84 23.69 9.64
C THR A 378 -10.54 22.65 8.78
N ASP A 379 -9.92 21.49 8.49
CA ASP A 379 -10.58 20.40 7.77
C ASP A 379 -11.83 19.89 8.51
N LEU A 380 -11.77 19.78 9.86
CA LEU A 380 -12.94 19.40 10.65
C LEU A 380 -14.04 20.47 10.63
N ARG A 381 -13.69 21.75 10.65
CA ARG A 381 -14.65 22.86 10.48
C ARG A 381 -15.36 22.77 9.13
N TRP A 382 -14.63 22.46 8.05
CA TRP A 382 -15.25 22.21 6.75
C TRP A 382 -16.16 20.99 6.76
N ARG A 383 -15.77 19.91 7.42
CA ARG A 383 -16.65 18.73 7.56
C ARG A 383 -17.95 19.08 8.31
N HIS A 384 -17.87 19.92 9.34
CA HIS A 384 -19.04 20.45 10.04
C HIS A 384 -19.91 21.34 9.15
N ALA A 385 -19.31 22.31 8.46
CA ALA A 385 -20.01 23.20 7.52
C ALA A 385 -20.71 22.43 6.40
N ILE A 386 -20.04 21.42 5.82
CA ILE A 386 -20.64 20.51 4.84
C ILE A 386 -21.85 19.78 5.42
N ALA A 387 -21.89 19.46 6.71
CA ALA A 387 -23.03 18.77 7.31
C ALA A 387 -24.17 19.70 7.74
N ASN A 388 -23.88 20.97 8.05
CA ASN A 388 -24.80 21.87 8.75
C ASN A 388 -25.24 23.11 7.95
N ASP A 389 -24.33 23.71 7.17
CA ASP A 389 -24.60 25.01 6.54
C ASP A 389 -25.49 24.87 5.31
N ALA A 390 -26.06 25.95 4.78
CA ALA A 390 -26.84 25.87 3.55
C ALA A 390 -25.95 25.50 2.35
N LEU A 391 -26.41 24.55 1.51
CA LEU A 391 -25.72 24.20 0.28
C LEU A 391 -25.91 25.32 -0.76
N ASN A 392 -24.93 26.22 -0.84
CA ASN A 392 -24.94 27.39 -1.72
C ASN A 392 -23.52 27.69 -2.25
N SER A 393 -23.40 28.72 -3.11
CA SER A 393 -22.11 29.09 -3.71
C SER A 393 -21.04 29.45 -2.68
N THR A 394 -21.42 30.05 -1.54
CA THR A 394 -20.47 30.38 -0.46
C THR A 394 -19.82 29.13 0.12
N LEU A 395 -20.60 28.07 0.36
CA LEU A 395 -20.08 26.79 0.84
C LEU A 395 -19.21 26.11 -0.22
N THR A 396 -19.69 26.03 -1.47
CA THR A 396 -18.99 25.30 -2.54
C THR A 396 -17.70 25.99 -2.97
N GLU A 397 -17.72 27.31 -3.19
CA GLU A 397 -16.54 28.09 -3.59
C GLU A 397 -15.53 28.23 -2.45
N GLY A 398 -16.02 28.41 -1.22
CA GLY A 398 -15.16 28.47 -0.04
C GLY A 398 -14.40 27.16 0.19
N LEU A 399 -15.08 26.01 0.03
CA LEU A 399 -14.41 24.71 0.12
C LEU A 399 -13.42 24.53 -1.03
N ALA A 400 -13.78 24.91 -2.26
CA ALA A 400 -12.86 24.83 -3.41
C ALA A 400 -11.59 25.66 -3.18
N GLN A 401 -11.72 26.87 -2.59
CA GLN A 401 -10.58 27.71 -2.23
C GLN A 401 -9.71 27.06 -1.15
N HIS A 402 -10.31 26.49 -0.10
CA HIS A 402 -9.59 25.78 0.97
C HIS A 402 -8.82 24.56 0.44
N LEU A 403 -9.37 23.88 -0.56
CA LEU A 403 -8.79 22.66 -1.13
C LEU A 403 -7.92 22.91 -2.36
N ASN A 404 -7.69 24.17 -2.74
CA ASN A 404 -6.93 24.50 -3.94
C ASN A 404 -5.50 23.91 -3.87
N GLY A 405 -5.10 23.19 -4.92
CA GLY A 405 -3.81 22.51 -5.00
C GLY A 405 -3.64 21.27 -4.10
N ARG A 406 -4.66 20.88 -3.33
CA ARG A 406 -4.61 19.71 -2.42
C ARG A 406 -5.24 18.47 -3.04
N ASP A 407 -4.50 17.37 -3.06
CA ASP A 407 -4.99 16.03 -3.47
C ASP A 407 -4.77 14.94 -2.39
N ASP A 408 -4.44 15.36 -1.17
CA ASP A 408 -4.30 14.45 -0.04
C ASP A 408 -5.64 13.74 0.31
N LEU A 409 -5.55 12.62 1.03
CA LEU A 409 -6.71 11.80 1.36
C LEU A 409 -7.84 12.59 2.07
N ARG A 410 -7.51 13.58 2.90
CA ARG A 410 -8.52 14.38 3.62
C ARG A 410 -9.19 15.37 2.70
N ALA A 411 -8.42 16.01 1.81
CA ALA A 411 -8.98 16.86 0.77
C ALA A 411 -9.97 16.05 -0.10
N ARG A 412 -9.58 14.86 -0.56
CA ARG A 412 -10.46 13.94 -1.30
C ARG A 412 -11.72 13.56 -0.50
N ALA A 413 -11.59 13.27 0.79
CA ALA A 413 -12.72 12.94 1.66
C ALA A 413 -13.69 14.10 1.88
N LEU A 414 -13.20 15.35 1.98
CA LEU A 414 -14.04 16.54 2.08
C LEU A 414 -14.83 16.77 0.79
N ARG A 415 -14.17 16.67 -0.38
CA ARG A 415 -14.87 16.81 -1.66
C ARG A 415 -15.93 15.72 -1.85
N MET A 416 -15.62 14.48 -1.47
CA MET A 416 -16.63 13.41 -1.49
C MET A 416 -17.81 13.68 -0.55
N SER A 417 -17.56 14.22 0.65
CA SER A 417 -18.65 14.52 1.58
C SER A 417 -19.57 15.62 1.04
N LEU A 418 -19.01 16.64 0.35
CA LEU A 418 -19.81 17.63 -0.36
C LEU A 418 -20.59 17.00 -1.53
N LEU A 419 -19.95 16.17 -2.36
CA LEU A 419 -20.61 15.51 -3.48
C LEU A 419 -21.79 14.63 -3.01
N GLU A 420 -21.61 13.84 -1.95
CA GLU A 420 -22.67 13.02 -1.38
C GLU A 420 -23.88 13.86 -0.96
N ARG A 421 -23.62 15.01 -0.33
CA ARG A 421 -24.67 15.95 0.04
C ARG A 421 -25.36 16.57 -1.18
N MET A 422 -24.59 16.99 -2.19
CA MET A 422 -25.13 17.52 -3.45
C MET A 422 -26.04 16.52 -4.15
N VAL A 423 -25.63 15.24 -4.20
CA VAL A 423 -26.45 14.16 -4.77
C VAL A 423 -27.71 13.91 -3.94
N HIS A 424 -27.58 13.90 -2.61
CA HIS A 424 -28.71 13.67 -1.70
C HIS A 424 -29.77 14.79 -1.79
N GLU A 425 -29.34 16.05 -1.88
CA GLU A 425 -30.23 17.22 -1.95
C GLU A 425 -30.67 17.56 -3.39
N GLY A 426 -30.18 16.86 -4.41
CA GLY A 426 -30.54 17.10 -5.81
C GLY A 426 -29.97 18.40 -6.39
N HIS A 427 -28.78 18.80 -5.96
CA HIS A 427 -28.12 20.04 -6.39
C HIS A 427 -27.66 19.96 -7.86
N GLU A 428 -27.91 21.01 -8.64
CA GLU A 428 -27.63 21.05 -10.10
C GLU A 428 -26.16 20.77 -10.47
N GLY A 429 -25.23 21.22 -9.64
CA GLY A 429 -23.79 21.00 -9.84
C GLY A 429 -23.29 19.57 -9.55
N ALA A 430 -24.13 18.65 -9.06
CA ALA A 430 -23.68 17.34 -8.59
C ALA A 430 -23.01 16.50 -9.68
N THR A 431 -23.55 16.53 -10.90
CA THR A 431 -22.99 15.80 -12.06
C THR A 431 -21.61 16.32 -12.45
N ALA A 432 -21.41 17.64 -12.44
CA ALA A 432 -20.12 18.25 -12.74
C ALA A 432 -19.09 17.89 -11.66
N ALA A 433 -19.46 18.04 -10.38
CA ALA A 433 -18.59 17.66 -9.26
C ALA A 433 -18.21 16.17 -9.27
N ALA A 434 -19.14 15.29 -9.66
CA ALA A 434 -18.86 13.86 -9.80
C ALA A 434 -17.84 13.56 -10.92
N ALA A 435 -17.85 14.33 -12.01
CA ALA A 435 -16.91 14.15 -13.12
C ALA A 435 -15.48 14.62 -12.77
N GLU A 436 -15.35 15.62 -11.90
CA GLU A 436 -14.04 16.10 -11.41
C GLU A 436 -13.37 15.12 -10.43
N HIS A 437 -14.16 14.29 -9.73
CA HIS A 437 -13.64 13.22 -8.88
C HIS A 437 -13.36 11.96 -9.69
N LEU A 438 -12.15 11.84 -10.24
CA LEU A 438 -11.67 10.57 -10.77
C LEU A 438 -10.93 9.83 -9.64
N PRO A 439 -11.46 8.70 -9.13
CA PRO A 439 -10.71 7.89 -8.18
C PRO A 439 -9.45 7.35 -8.88
N GLN A 440 -8.28 7.75 -8.39
CA GLN A 440 -7.00 7.11 -8.72
C GLN A 440 -7.05 5.61 -8.33
N GLN A 441 -6.08 4.82 -8.79
CA GLN A 441 -5.99 3.41 -8.40
C GLN A 441 -5.97 3.27 -6.88
N ALA A 442 -7.07 2.78 -6.31
CA ALA A 442 -7.24 2.68 -4.86
C ALA A 442 -6.38 1.55 -4.28
N GLN A 443 -5.24 1.91 -3.69
CA GLN A 443 -4.28 0.94 -3.15
C GLN A 443 -4.55 0.61 -1.68
N THR A 444 -5.17 1.55 -0.95
CA THR A 444 -5.47 1.42 0.48
C THR A 444 -6.96 1.30 0.76
N LEU A 445 -7.35 0.75 1.92
CA LEU A 445 -8.75 0.68 2.34
C LEU A 445 -9.47 2.05 2.33
N PRO A 446 -8.91 3.15 2.88
CA PRO A 446 -9.56 4.46 2.82
C PRO A 446 -9.85 4.93 1.38
N GLU A 447 -8.92 4.70 0.46
CA GLU A 447 -9.11 5.05 -0.96
C GLU A 447 -10.18 4.20 -1.61
N ARG A 448 -10.25 2.90 -1.28
CA ARG A 448 -11.32 2.01 -1.75
C ARG A 448 -12.68 2.47 -1.25
N ARG A 449 -12.77 2.96 0.00
CA ARG A 449 -14.00 3.54 0.55
C ARG A 449 -14.41 4.79 -0.20
N LEU A 450 -13.47 5.71 -0.50
CA LEU A 450 -13.76 6.90 -1.30
C LEU A 450 -14.22 6.54 -2.71
N ALA A 451 -13.59 5.55 -3.36
CA ALA A 451 -14.01 5.06 -4.67
C ALA A 451 -15.41 4.43 -4.63
N ALA A 452 -15.74 3.68 -3.58
CA ALA A 452 -17.07 3.09 -3.40
C ALA A 452 -18.16 4.16 -3.16
N ARG A 453 -17.85 5.18 -2.36
CA ARG A 453 -18.71 6.36 -2.15
C ARG A 453 -18.94 7.13 -3.45
N HIS A 454 -17.89 7.38 -4.22
CA HIS A 454 -17.99 8.02 -5.53
C HIS A 454 -18.85 7.21 -6.52
N ALA A 455 -18.62 5.90 -6.61
CA ALA A 455 -19.44 5.01 -7.43
C ALA A 455 -20.93 5.02 -7.01
N THR A 456 -21.19 5.18 -5.71
CA THR A 456 -22.55 5.34 -5.18
C THR A 456 -23.20 6.63 -5.70
N CYS A 457 -22.48 7.76 -5.64
CA CYS A 457 -22.94 9.03 -6.21
C CYS A 457 -23.23 8.92 -7.71
N LEU A 458 -22.31 8.32 -8.49
CA LEU A 458 -22.50 8.11 -9.94
C LEU A 458 -23.72 7.23 -10.24
N ALA A 459 -23.94 6.18 -9.45
CA ALA A 459 -25.10 5.33 -9.60
C ALA A 459 -26.41 6.10 -9.35
N ARG A 460 -26.46 6.93 -8.30
CA ARG A 460 -27.64 7.72 -7.94
C ARG A 460 -27.95 8.86 -8.91
N LEU A 461 -26.92 9.44 -9.52
CA LEU A 461 -27.04 10.44 -10.59
C LEU A 461 -27.47 9.85 -11.94
N THR A 462 -27.44 8.53 -12.10
CA THR A 462 -27.84 7.88 -13.35
C THR A 462 -29.36 7.71 -13.39
N GLU A 463 -30.01 8.21 -14.43
CA GLU A 463 -31.47 8.08 -14.61
C GLU A 463 -31.90 6.97 -15.58
N ASP A 464 -30.95 6.41 -16.34
CA ASP A 464 -31.22 5.37 -17.33
C ASP A 464 -31.28 3.95 -16.72
N ALA A 465 -31.59 2.96 -17.58
CA ALA A 465 -31.72 1.56 -17.19
C ALA A 465 -30.43 0.93 -16.61
N SER A 466 -29.26 1.57 -16.78
CA SER A 466 -27.99 1.12 -16.21
C SER A 466 -27.83 1.43 -14.73
N ARG A 467 -28.66 2.32 -14.14
CA ARG A 467 -28.61 2.70 -12.71
C ARG A 467 -28.51 1.48 -11.79
N ARG A 468 -29.34 0.47 -12.03
CA ARG A 468 -29.35 -0.76 -11.23
C ARG A 468 -28.00 -1.49 -11.26
N THR A 469 -27.39 -1.62 -12.44
CA THR A 469 -26.06 -2.26 -12.59
C THR A 469 -24.99 -1.44 -11.89
N LYS A 470 -25.07 -0.10 -11.96
CA LYS A 470 -24.15 0.81 -11.26
C LYS A 470 -24.29 0.73 -9.73
N LEU A 471 -25.50 0.59 -9.19
CA LEU A 471 -25.73 0.34 -7.76
C LEU A 471 -25.09 -0.98 -7.30
N LEU A 472 -25.24 -2.06 -8.09
CA LEU A 472 -24.61 -3.35 -7.79
C LEU A 472 -23.08 -3.29 -7.88
N HIS A 473 -22.55 -2.50 -8.81
CA HIS A 473 -21.11 -2.23 -8.90
C HIS A 473 -20.61 -1.46 -7.67
N ALA A 474 -21.29 -0.37 -7.27
CA ALA A 474 -20.98 0.37 -6.06
C ALA A 474 -21.05 -0.53 -4.80
N ALA A 475 -22.05 -1.41 -4.71
CA ALA A 475 -22.15 -2.39 -3.63
C ALA A 475 -20.95 -3.37 -3.60
N ALA A 476 -20.46 -3.80 -4.76
CA ALA A 476 -19.26 -4.63 -4.84
C ALA A 476 -18.00 -3.88 -4.37
N LEU A 477 -17.85 -2.60 -4.73
CA LEU A 477 -16.76 -1.76 -4.27
C LEU A 477 -16.81 -1.55 -2.74
N HIS A 478 -17.99 -1.32 -2.17
CA HIS A 478 -18.17 -1.22 -0.72
C HIS A 478 -17.77 -2.52 0.01
N ARG A 479 -18.14 -3.69 -0.52
CA ARG A 479 -17.66 -4.99 0.03
C ARG A 479 -16.14 -5.10 0.00
N HIS A 480 -15.50 -4.75 -1.12
CA HIS A 480 -14.03 -4.75 -1.23
C HIS A 480 -13.32 -3.73 -0.33
N ALA A 481 -14.06 -2.75 0.20
CA ALA A 481 -13.59 -1.75 1.15
C ALA A 481 -13.92 -2.09 2.62
N GLY A 482 -14.56 -3.24 2.86
CA GLY A 482 -15.00 -3.70 4.18
C GLY A 482 -16.24 -2.97 4.72
N SER A 483 -16.98 -2.26 3.85
CA SER A 483 -18.22 -1.54 4.17
C SER A 483 -19.44 -2.40 3.82
N SER A 484 -19.70 -3.42 4.64
CA SER A 484 -20.71 -4.46 4.37
C SER A 484 -22.14 -3.95 4.52
N ARG A 485 -22.41 -3.08 5.50
CA ARG A 485 -23.74 -2.50 5.75
C ARG A 485 -24.12 -1.54 4.63
N ALA A 486 -23.18 -0.72 4.17
CA ALA A 486 -23.38 0.14 2.99
C ALA A 486 -23.65 -0.70 1.73
N ALA A 487 -22.88 -1.77 1.52
CA ALA A 487 -23.09 -2.67 0.40
C ALA A 487 -24.47 -3.35 0.43
N ALA A 488 -24.92 -3.81 1.61
CA ALA A 488 -26.24 -4.42 1.77
C ALA A 488 -27.37 -3.43 1.45
N ALA A 489 -27.25 -2.17 1.91
CA ALA A 489 -28.21 -1.12 1.61
C ALA A 489 -28.34 -0.85 0.09
N LEU A 490 -27.22 -0.78 -0.63
CA LEU A 490 -27.21 -0.59 -2.09
C LEU A 490 -27.77 -1.80 -2.85
N VAL A 491 -27.53 -3.01 -2.37
CA VAL A 491 -28.14 -4.23 -2.93
C VAL A 491 -29.66 -4.17 -2.77
N ASN A 492 -30.15 -3.77 -1.59
CA ASN A 492 -31.58 -3.59 -1.34
C ASN A 492 -32.18 -2.49 -2.23
N GLU A 493 -31.51 -1.35 -2.38
CA GLU A 493 -31.92 -0.27 -3.31
C GLU A 493 -32.03 -0.80 -4.75
N ALA A 494 -31.01 -1.52 -5.23
CA ALA A 494 -31.00 -2.12 -6.57
C ALA A 494 -32.08 -3.19 -6.77
N HIS A 495 -32.48 -3.91 -5.72
CA HIS A 495 -33.56 -4.89 -5.78
C HIS A 495 -34.95 -4.27 -5.77
N ALA A 496 -35.15 -3.19 -5.02
CA ALA A 496 -36.40 -2.44 -5.02
C ALA A 496 -36.75 -1.92 -6.44
N MET A 497 -35.73 -1.58 -7.23
CA MET A 497 -35.89 -1.18 -8.64
C MET A 497 -36.36 -2.30 -9.58
N ARG A 498 -36.43 -3.58 -9.16
CA ARG A 498 -37.03 -4.66 -9.98
C ARG A 498 -38.57 -4.66 -9.94
N GLY A 499 -39.16 -3.98 -8.95
CA GLY A 499 -40.60 -3.97 -8.70
C GLY A 499 -41.33 -2.71 -9.20
N ALA A 500 -40.58 -1.74 -9.76
CA ALA A 500 -41.10 -0.56 -10.46
C ALA A 500 -40.84 -0.73 -11.96
#